data_AF-A0A7T3V4F4-F1
#
_entry.id   AF-A0A7T3V4F4-F1
#
_cell.length_a   1.000
_cell.length_b   1.000
_cell.length_c   1.000
_cell.angle_alpha   90.00
_cell.angle_beta   90.00
_cell.angle_gamma   90.00
#
_symmetry.space_group_name_H-M   'P 1'
#
loop_
_entity.id
_entity.type
_entity.pdbx_description
1 polymer ?
#
loop_
_entity_poly.entity_id
_entity_poly.type
_entity_poly.pdbx_seq_one_letter_code
_entity_poly.pdbx_strand_id
1 'polypeptide(L)'
;MKIGILTFWWSEDNYGQQLQAYALQKYLRNAGHDAFLIRYNYENDLGRTNFFVRILKALNPIILFKFFVQKKRIADSKKENELHSRHFCEFRKNYFKFSDKAYSNFEELKSNPPEADAYIVGSDQVWNFGKGNLRIFKNVIHSYFLDFGKSETKRISYAASWGGEIIS
;
A
#
# COMPACT_ATOMS: atom_id res chain seq x y z
N MET A 1 16.78 4.26 17.63
CA MET A 1 15.30 4.07 17.64
C MET A 1 14.93 2.98 16.67
N LYS A 2 13.89 2.23 16.99
CA LYS A 2 13.23 1.26 16.12
C LYS A 2 12.10 1.96 15.35
N ILE A 3 12.12 1.90 14.02
CA ILE A 3 11.24 2.70 13.16
C ILE A 3 10.51 1.80 12.17
N GLY A 4 9.18 1.79 12.23
CA GLY A 4 8.35 1.09 11.24
C GLY A 4 7.93 2.02 10.11
N ILE A 5 8.23 1.66 8.87
CA ILE A 5 7.85 2.42 7.67
C ILE A 5 6.64 1.76 7.03
N LEU A 6 5.58 2.54 6.78
CA LEU A 6 4.40 2.10 6.03
C LEU A 6 4.28 2.90 4.73
N THR A 7 4.32 2.20 3.61
CA THR A 7 4.13 2.76 2.27
C THR A 7 3.71 1.66 1.30
N PHE A 8 3.40 2.00 0.05
CA PHE A 8 3.03 1.04 -0.99
C PHE A 8 4.26 0.25 -1.46
N TRP A 9 4.54 -0.85 -0.78
CA TRP A 9 5.74 -1.65 -1.00
C TRP A 9 5.55 -2.81 -1.99
N TRP A 10 4.32 -3.21 -2.27
CA TRP A 10 3.97 -4.37 -3.09
C TRP A 10 3.86 -4.08 -4.59
N SER A 11 4.03 -2.83 -5.05
CA SER A 11 3.92 -2.53 -6.48
C SER A 11 4.98 -3.29 -7.29
N GLU A 12 4.52 -3.92 -8.38
CA GLU A 12 5.37 -4.66 -9.32
C GLU A 12 5.72 -3.85 -10.57
N ASP A 13 5.25 -2.61 -10.67
CA ASP A 13 5.31 -1.78 -11.87
C ASP A 13 5.68 -0.31 -11.61
N ASN A 14 6.05 0.04 -10.38
CA ASN A 14 6.42 1.42 -10.01
C ASN A 14 7.83 1.49 -9.41
N TYR A 15 8.80 1.88 -10.24
CA TYR A 15 10.18 2.14 -9.79
C TYR A 15 10.24 3.23 -8.73
N GLY A 16 9.47 4.31 -8.88
CA GLY A 16 9.46 5.44 -7.96
C GLY A 16 9.09 5.01 -6.54
N GLN A 17 8.03 4.21 -6.39
CA GLN A 17 7.61 3.68 -5.09
C GLN A 17 8.69 2.80 -4.46
N GLN A 18 9.27 1.86 -5.21
CA GLN A 18 10.33 0.97 -4.70
C GLN A 18 11.58 1.75 -4.28
N LEU A 19 12.02 2.71 -5.10
CA LEU A 19 13.22 3.50 -4.84
C LEU A 19 13.02 4.52 -3.71
N GLN A 20 11.86 5.18 -3.64
CA GLN A 20 11.53 6.08 -2.52
C GLN A 20 11.50 5.32 -1.17
N ALA A 21 10.84 4.16 -1.14
CA ALA A 21 10.76 3.34 0.05
C ALA A 21 12.15 2.84 0.48
N TYR A 22 12.98 2.40 -0.48
CA TYR A 22 14.35 1.98 -0.21
C TYR A 22 15.20 3.15 0.29
N ALA A 23 15.15 4.31 -0.37
CA ALA A 23 15.95 5.48 -0.01
C ALA A 23 15.65 5.93 1.42
N LEU A 24 14.37 5.99 1.81
CA LEU A 24 13.96 6.34 3.17
C LEU A 24 14.49 5.33 4.20
N GLN A 25 14.29 4.03 3.95
CA GLN A 25 14.79 2.99 4.87
C GLN A 25 16.31 3.05 4.97
N LYS A 26 17.02 3.16 3.84
CA LYS A 26 18.48 3.21 3.79
C LYS A 26 19.02 4.43 4.53
N TYR A 27 18.43 5.61 4.34
CA TYR A 27 18.80 6.83 5.03
C TYR A 27 18.67 6.67 6.55
N LEU A 28 17.52 6.22 7.05
CA LEU A 28 17.29 6.03 8.48
C LEU A 28 18.25 5.02 9.09
N ARG A 29 18.54 3.92 8.39
CA ARG A 29 19.51 2.91 8.84
C ARG A 29 20.93 3.44 8.86
N ASN A 30 21.34 4.20 7.85
CA ASN A 30 22.65 4.85 7.81
C ASN A 30 22.81 5.89 8.93
N ALA A 31 21.70 6.52 9.36
CA ALA A 31 21.67 7.41 10.52
C ALA A 31 21.65 6.68 11.89
N GLY A 32 21.82 5.35 11.91
CA GLY A 32 21.93 4.56 13.15
C GLY A 32 20.60 4.08 13.75
N HIS A 33 19.49 4.20 13.01
CA HIS A 33 18.20 3.68 13.44
C HIS A 33 17.96 2.24 12.95
N ASP A 34 17.17 1.47 13.69
CA ASP A 34 16.67 0.17 13.21
C ASP A 34 15.35 0.39 12.47
N ALA A 35 15.45 0.78 11.20
CA ALA A 35 14.28 0.98 10.34
C ALA A 35 13.94 -0.28 9.55
N PHE A 36 12.64 -0.59 9.49
CA PHE A 36 12.09 -1.72 8.74
C PHE A 36 10.77 -1.33 8.05
N LEU A 37 10.41 -2.06 7.01
CA LEU A 37 9.19 -1.86 6.24
C LEU A 37 8.07 -2.78 6.76
N ILE A 38 6.93 -2.20 7.11
CA ILE A 38 5.74 -2.92 7.57
C ILE A 38 5.06 -3.59 6.37
N ARG A 39 4.99 -4.93 6.39
CA ARG A 39 4.35 -5.72 5.34
C ARG A 39 2.83 -5.74 5.50
N TYR A 40 2.17 -4.63 5.25
CA TYR A 40 0.72 -4.54 5.23
C TYR A 40 0.17 -4.71 3.81
N ASN A 41 -0.87 -5.53 3.65
CA ASN A 41 -1.67 -5.66 2.44
C ASN A 41 -3.10 -5.16 2.73
N TYR A 42 -3.50 -4.11 2.02
CA TYR A 42 -4.79 -3.42 2.17
C TYR A 42 -5.93 -4.07 1.38
N GLU A 43 -5.67 -5.06 0.51
CA GLU A 43 -6.67 -5.63 -0.38
C GLU A 43 -7.89 -6.22 0.35
N ASN A 44 -7.68 -6.82 1.53
CA ASN A 44 -8.79 -7.37 2.31
C ASN A 44 -9.57 -6.29 3.10
N ASP A 45 -9.03 -5.08 3.22
CA ASP A 45 -9.73 -3.94 3.82
C ASP A 45 -10.63 -3.20 2.82
N LEU A 46 -10.45 -3.47 1.52
CA LEU A 46 -11.34 -2.96 0.48
C LEU A 46 -12.69 -3.67 0.58
N GLY A 47 -13.76 -2.88 0.82
CA GLY A 47 -15.12 -3.39 0.84
C GLY A 47 -15.46 -4.19 -0.43
N ARG A 48 -15.91 -5.44 -0.25
CA ARG A 48 -16.36 -6.27 -1.38
C ARG A 48 -17.73 -5.80 -1.85
N THR A 49 -17.89 -5.59 -3.15
CA THR A 49 -19.22 -5.36 -3.74
C THR A 49 -20.09 -6.60 -3.57
N ASN A 50 -21.31 -6.41 -3.06
CA ASN A 50 -22.30 -7.46 -2.92
C ASN A 50 -22.51 -8.23 -4.23
N PHE A 51 -22.68 -9.54 -4.13
CA PHE A 51 -22.86 -10.43 -5.27
C PHE A 51 -24.02 -10.00 -6.17
N PHE A 52 -25.17 -9.63 -5.60
CA PHE A 52 -26.32 -9.12 -6.34
C PHE A 52 -26.02 -7.84 -7.13
N VAL A 53 -25.28 -6.90 -6.53
CA VAL A 53 -24.85 -5.68 -7.21
C VAL A 53 -23.91 -6.00 -8.38
N ARG A 54 -23.04 -7.01 -8.22
CA ARG A 54 -22.17 -7.48 -9.29
C ARG A 54 -22.96 -8.10 -10.45
N ILE A 55 -24.01 -8.87 -10.18
CA ILE A 55 -24.92 -9.40 -11.20
C ILE A 55 -25.62 -8.25 -11.94
N LEU A 56 -26.23 -7.31 -11.21
CA LEU A 56 -26.92 -6.17 -11.82
C LEU A 56 -26.00 -5.34 -12.71
N LYS A 57 -24.74 -5.12 -12.28
CA LYS A 57 -23.72 -4.46 -13.09
C LYS A 57 -23.36 -5.25 -14.36
N ALA A 58 -23.36 -6.58 -14.29
CA ALA A 58 -23.04 -7.44 -15.42
C ALA A 58 -24.15 -7.47 -16.49
N LEU A 59 -25.40 -7.15 -16.14
CA LEU A 59 -26.49 -6.99 -17.10
C LEU A 59 -26.33 -5.77 -18.00
N ASN A 60 -25.53 -4.77 -17.59
CA ASN A 60 -25.26 -3.60 -18.41
C ASN A 60 -24.11 -3.91 -19.39
N PRO A 61 -24.36 -3.93 -20.72
CA PRO A 61 -23.35 -4.32 -21.70
C PRO A 61 -22.14 -3.38 -21.75
N ILE A 62 -22.33 -2.09 -21.46
CA ILE A 62 -21.24 -1.11 -21.43
C ILE A 62 -20.30 -1.38 -20.24
N ILE A 63 -20.87 -1.66 -19.06
CA ILE A 63 -20.10 -1.98 -17.86
C ILE A 63 -19.36 -3.31 -18.07
N LEU A 64 -20.04 -4.31 -18.64
CA LEU A 64 -19.47 -5.62 -18.93
C LEU A 64 -18.33 -5.52 -19.96
N PHE A 65 -18.51 -4.75 -21.03
CA PHE A 65 -17.45 -4.47 -22.01
C PHE A 65 -16.24 -3.81 -21.36
N LYS A 66 -16.44 -2.75 -20.56
CA LYS A 66 -15.36 -2.09 -19.82
C LYS A 66 -14.63 -3.06 -18.89
N PHE A 67 -15.35 -3.96 -18.22
CA PHE A 67 -14.77 -4.99 -17.38
C PHE A 67 -13.85 -5.93 -18.18
N PHE A 68 -14.28 -6.40 -19.35
CA PHE A 68 -13.45 -7.25 -20.21
C PHE A 68 -12.22 -6.52 -20.76
N VAL A 69 -12.38 -5.28 -21.21
CA VAL A 69 -11.25 -4.43 -21.65
C VAL A 69 -10.24 -4.25 -20.53
N GLN A 70 -10.69 -3.96 -19.31
CA GLN A 70 -9.81 -3.84 -18.14
C GLN A 70 -9.10 -5.16 -17.84
N LYS A 71 -9.82 -6.29 -17.88
CA LYS A 71 -9.24 -7.62 -17.64
C LYS A 71 -8.16 -7.95 -18.68
N LYS A 72 -8.40 -7.62 -19.95
CA LYS A 72 -7.41 -7.77 -21.03
C LYS A 72 -6.19 -6.88 -20.78
N ARG A 73 -6.37 -5.61 -20.44
CA ARG A 73 -5.26 -4.69 -20.10
C ARG A 73 -4.41 -5.20 -18.94
N ILE A 74 -5.02 -5.75 -17.89
CA ILE A 74 -4.29 -6.35 -16.77
C ILE A 74 -3.48 -7.57 -17.23
N ALA A 75 -4.07 -8.43 -18.07
CA ALA A 75 -3.37 -9.59 -18.62
C ALA A 75 -2.20 -9.18 -19.52
N ASP A 76 -2.40 -8.18 -20.39
CA ASP A 76 -1.37 -7.65 -21.28
C ASP A 76 -0.23 -7.01 -20.47
N SER A 77 -0.55 -6.21 -19.44
CA SER A 77 0.45 -5.63 -18.52
C SER A 77 1.24 -6.72 -17.78
N LYS A 78 0.56 -7.78 -17.32
CA LYS A 78 1.24 -8.90 -16.67
C LYS A 78 2.20 -9.61 -17.62
N LYS A 79 1.78 -9.85 -18.85
CA LYS A 79 2.62 -10.45 -19.90
C LYS A 79 3.82 -9.57 -20.22
N GLU A 80 3.63 -8.27 -20.31
CA GLU A 80 4.73 -7.31 -20.52
C GLU A 80 5.73 -7.33 -19.36
N ASN A 81 5.25 -7.35 -18.12
CA ASN A 81 6.12 -7.47 -16.94
C ASN A 81 6.86 -8.82 -16.88
N GLU A 82 6.28 -9.90 -17.39
CA GLU A 82 6.95 -11.20 -17.50
C GLU A 82 8.04 -11.18 -18.59
N LEU A 83 7.78 -10.52 -19.72
CA LEU A 83 8.76 -10.35 -20.82
C LEU A 83 9.90 -9.39 -20.44
N HIS A 84 9.57 -8.33 -19.71
CA HIS A 84 10.48 -7.26 -19.28
C HIS A 84 10.46 -7.14 -17.75
N SER A 85 10.91 -8.20 -17.08
CA SER A 85 10.95 -8.24 -15.62
C SER A 85 11.81 -7.11 -15.06
N ARG A 86 11.23 -6.40 -14.10
CA ARG A 86 11.91 -5.32 -13.37
C ARG A 86 12.69 -5.83 -12.17
N HIS A 87 12.60 -7.15 -11.89
CA HIS A 87 13.25 -7.82 -10.77
C HIS A 87 12.97 -7.18 -9.39
N PHE A 88 11.76 -6.65 -9.20
CA PHE A 88 11.40 -5.98 -7.95
C PHE A 88 11.28 -6.94 -6.77
N CYS A 89 10.91 -8.19 -7.01
CA CYS A 89 10.90 -9.22 -5.96
C CYS A 89 12.30 -9.44 -5.41
N GLU A 90 13.29 -9.60 -6.29
CA GLU A 90 14.70 -9.77 -5.95
C GLU A 90 15.28 -8.51 -5.30
N PHE A 91 14.96 -7.32 -5.85
CA PHE A 91 15.34 -6.05 -5.25
C PHE A 91 14.83 -5.95 -3.82
N ARG A 92 13.54 -6.21 -3.60
CA ARG A 92 12.93 -6.18 -2.27
C ARG A 92 13.59 -7.16 -1.31
N LYS A 93 13.81 -8.40 -1.75
CA LYS A 93 14.47 -9.44 -0.96
C LYS A 93 15.89 -9.06 -0.55
N ASN A 94 16.63 -8.41 -1.43
CA ASN A 94 18.05 -8.10 -1.20
C ASN A 94 18.27 -6.82 -0.40
N TYR A 95 17.38 -5.83 -0.54
CA TYR A 95 17.62 -4.47 -0.05
C TYR A 95 16.71 -4.01 1.07
N PHE A 96 15.53 -4.63 1.26
CA PHE A 96 14.63 -4.25 2.33
C PHE A 96 14.77 -5.12 3.57
N LYS A 97 14.78 -4.48 4.73
CA LYS A 97 14.43 -5.10 5.99
C LYS A 97 12.92 -5.00 6.18
N PHE A 98 12.25 -6.12 6.39
CA PHE A 98 10.80 -6.19 6.62
C PHE A 98 10.47 -6.42 8.09
N SER A 99 9.23 -6.10 8.46
CA SER A 99 8.61 -6.59 9.70
C SER A 99 8.52 -8.11 9.72
N ASP A 100 8.70 -8.72 10.88
CA ASP A 100 8.66 -10.18 11.04
C ASP A 100 7.31 -10.75 10.61
N LYS A 101 6.23 -10.05 10.97
CA LYS A 101 4.86 -10.37 10.57
C LYS A 101 4.44 -9.61 9.32
N ALA A 102 3.66 -10.27 8.47
CA ALA A 102 2.87 -9.63 7.42
C ALA A 102 1.42 -9.53 7.87
N TYR A 103 0.75 -8.44 7.49
CA TYR A 103 -0.58 -8.07 7.93
C TYR A 103 -1.51 -8.04 6.73
N SER A 104 -2.55 -8.85 6.77
CA SER A 104 -3.48 -9.01 5.64
C SER A 104 -4.64 -8.03 5.68
N ASN A 105 -4.85 -7.35 6.80
CA ASN A 105 -5.87 -6.32 7.01
C ASN A 105 -5.51 -5.43 8.21
N PHE A 106 -6.23 -4.32 8.37
CA PHE A 106 -5.96 -3.31 9.37
C PHE A 106 -6.24 -3.82 10.79
N GLU A 107 -7.25 -4.67 10.99
CA GLU A 107 -7.54 -5.24 12.32
C GLU A 107 -6.40 -6.12 12.82
N GLU A 108 -5.75 -6.88 11.92
CA GLU A 108 -4.56 -7.65 12.24
C GLU A 108 -3.38 -6.75 12.60
N LEU A 109 -3.20 -5.65 11.87
CA LEU A 109 -2.15 -4.65 12.15
C LEU A 109 -2.39 -3.92 13.47
N LYS A 110 -3.65 -3.59 13.77
CA LYS A 110 -4.05 -2.87 14.98
C LYS A 110 -3.98 -3.75 16.23
N SER A 111 -4.36 -5.02 16.11
CA SER A 111 -4.37 -5.96 17.24
C SER A 111 -2.96 -6.39 17.67
N ASN A 112 -2.03 -6.51 16.73
CA ASN A 112 -0.64 -6.87 17.04
C ASN A 112 0.36 -6.03 16.21
N PRO A 113 0.44 -4.72 16.49
CA PRO A 113 1.29 -3.81 15.73
C PRO A 113 2.77 -4.12 15.98
N PRO A 114 3.64 -3.95 14.97
CA PRO A 114 5.06 -4.26 15.13
C PRO A 114 5.71 -3.26 16.08
N GLU A 115 6.42 -3.72 17.11
CA GLU A 115 7.06 -2.82 18.07
C GLU A 115 7.97 -1.78 17.41
N ALA A 116 7.73 -0.50 17.68
CA ALA A 116 8.53 0.61 17.19
C ALA A 116 8.41 1.82 18.13
N ASP A 117 9.45 2.66 18.14
CA ASP A 117 9.44 3.96 18.81
C ASP A 117 8.70 5.01 17.97
N ALA A 118 8.72 4.82 16.65
CA ALA A 118 8.04 5.67 15.69
C ALA A 118 7.54 4.87 14.47
N TYR A 119 6.39 5.28 13.95
CA TYR A 119 5.94 4.90 12.62
C TYR A 119 6.05 6.08 11.66
N ILE A 120 6.49 5.78 10.44
CA ILE A 120 6.58 6.75 9.35
C ILE A 120 5.69 6.28 8.19
N VAL A 121 4.83 7.16 7.71
CA VAL A 121 4.10 6.98 6.45
C VAL A 121 4.67 7.93 5.39
N GLY A 122 4.78 7.49 4.15
CA GLY A 122 5.32 8.34 3.09
C GLY A 122 5.09 7.84 1.68
N SER A 123 5.51 8.67 0.72
CA SER A 123 5.25 8.61 -0.74
C SER A 123 4.12 9.52 -1.20
N ASP A 124 4.29 10.06 -2.40
CA ASP A 124 3.50 11.10 -3.05
C ASP A 124 2.06 10.69 -3.41
N GLN A 125 1.69 9.43 -3.23
CA GLN A 125 0.34 8.92 -3.51
C GLN A 125 -0.27 8.15 -2.33
N VAL A 126 0.38 8.14 -1.17
CA VAL A 126 0.00 7.26 -0.05
C VAL A 126 -1.39 7.56 0.53
N TRP A 127 -1.88 8.78 0.37
CA TRP A 127 -3.24 9.18 0.75
C TRP A 127 -4.20 9.30 -0.44
N ASN A 128 -3.77 8.93 -1.64
CA ASN A 128 -4.65 8.89 -2.80
C ASN A 128 -5.59 7.67 -2.74
N PHE A 129 -6.67 7.77 -1.97
CA PHE A 129 -7.71 6.72 -1.88
C PHE A 129 -8.71 6.76 -3.05
N GLY A 130 -8.42 7.58 -4.09
CA GLY A 130 -9.27 7.76 -5.26
C GLY A 130 -10.64 8.38 -4.95
N LYS A 131 -11.52 8.46 -5.95
CA LYS A 131 -12.90 8.96 -5.82
C LYS A 131 -13.86 7.95 -5.17
N GLY A 132 -13.31 7.05 -4.35
CA GLY A 132 -14.05 5.97 -3.73
C GLY A 132 -14.91 6.46 -2.56
N ASN A 133 -15.94 5.70 -2.21
CA ASN A 133 -16.69 5.98 -0.99
C ASN A 133 -15.77 5.79 0.22
N LEU A 134 -15.58 6.83 1.04
CA LEU A 134 -14.70 6.80 2.23
C LEU A 134 -15.01 5.64 3.18
N ARG A 135 -16.26 5.15 3.23
CA ARG A 135 -16.61 3.95 4.03
C ARG A 135 -15.92 2.69 3.54
N ILE A 136 -15.68 2.55 2.23
CA ILE A 136 -14.99 1.41 1.62
C ILE A 136 -13.50 1.44 1.98
N PHE A 137 -12.92 2.63 2.09
CA PHE A 137 -11.51 2.83 2.36
C PHE A 137 -11.19 3.06 3.84
N LYS A 138 -12.18 3.00 4.74
CA LYS A 138 -12.02 3.35 6.15
C LYS A 138 -10.78 2.72 6.77
N ASN A 139 -10.64 1.40 6.70
CA ASN A 139 -9.50 0.69 7.28
C ASN A 139 -8.17 1.05 6.62
N VAL A 140 -8.18 1.22 5.29
CA VAL A 140 -7.01 1.66 4.52
C VAL A 140 -6.58 3.05 4.99
N ILE A 141 -7.52 3.98 5.15
CA ILE A 141 -7.27 5.32 5.69
C ILE A 141 -6.64 5.19 7.08
N HIS A 142 -7.27 4.48 8.03
CA HIS A 142 -6.71 4.33 9.38
C HIS A 142 -5.29 3.75 9.38
N SER A 143 -5.01 2.75 8.53
CA SER A 143 -3.67 2.19 8.39
C SER A 143 -2.65 3.22 7.92
N TYR A 144 -2.94 3.99 6.86
CA TYR A 144 -2.04 5.00 6.27
C TYR A 144 -2.05 6.34 7.01
N PHE A 145 -2.92 6.51 8.00
CA PHE A 145 -2.83 7.56 9.03
C PHE A 145 -2.12 7.08 10.30
N LEU A 146 -1.60 5.84 10.29
CA LEU A 146 -0.84 5.24 11.40
C LEU A 146 -1.67 5.11 12.69
N ASP A 147 -2.97 4.83 12.57
CA ASP A 147 -3.91 4.68 13.69
C ASP A 147 -3.80 3.30 14.37
N PHE A 148 -2.60 2.94 14.77
CA PHE A 148 -2.27 1.71 15.49
C PHE A 148 -1.04 1.92 16.38
N GLY A 149 -0.67 0.89 17.15
CA GLY A 149 0.42 0.97 18.12
C GLY A 149 0.01 1.63 19.44
N LYS A 150 1.01 1.92 20.27
CA LYS A 150 0.79 2.51 21.59
C LYS A 150 0.54 4.02 21.46
N SER A 151 0.02 4.64 22.52
CA SER A 151 -0.25 6.08 22.52
C SER A 151 1.05 6.90 22.49
N GLU A 152 2.11 6.39 23.12
CA GLU A 152 3.44 6.99 23.15
C GLU A 152 4.24 6.82 21.85
N THR A 153 3.82 5.93 20.94
CA THR A 153 4.51 5.72 19.67
C THR A 153 4.35 6.93 18.76
N LYS A 154 5.47 7.49 18.29
CA LYS A 154 5.46 8.68 17.42
C LYS A 154 4.87 8.34 16.05
N ARG A 155 4.09 9.25 15.47
CA ARG A 155 3.50 9.11 14.13
C ARG A 155 4.00 10.25 13.26
N ILE A 156 4.64 9.91 12.15
CA ILE A 156 5.33 10.87 11.29
C ILE A 156 4.88 10.65 9.85
N SER A 157 4.56 11.74 9.15
CA SER A 157 4.41 11.73 7.70
C SER A 157 5.67 12.30 7.03
N TYR A 158 6.15 11.63 5.98
CA TYR A 158 7.29 12.09 5.19
C TYR A 158 6.94 12.04 3.70
N ALA A 159 6.81 13.23 3.09
CA ALA A 159 6.37 13.38 1.70
C ALA A 159 5.04 12.67 1.38
N ALA A 160 4.21 12.44 2.39
CA ALA A 160 2.87 11.87 2.22
C ALA A 160 1.98 12.87 1.48
N SER A 161 1.32 12.41 0.42
CA SER A 161 0.51 13.28 -0.43
C SER A 161 -0.69 12.55 -1.01
N TRP A 162 -1.70 13.34 -1.39
CA TRP A 162 -2.92 12.91 -2.07
C TRP A 162 -2.74 12.76 -3.58
N GLY A 163 -1.62 13.25 -4.13
CA GLY A 163 -1.26 13.01 -5.51
C GLY A 163 -2.00 13.84 -6.55
N GLY A 164 -2.84 14.78 -6.12
CA GLY A 164 -3.63 15.64 -6.99
C GLY A 164 -3.81 17.04 -6.41
N GLU A 165 -4.21 17.98 -7.25
CA GLU A 165 -4.41 19.39 -6.89
C GLU A 165 -5.69 19.64 -6.07
N ILE A 166 -6.67 18.74 -6.18
CA ILE A 166 -7.99 18.88 -5.57
C ILE A 166 -8.24 17.69 -4.64
N ILE A 167 -8.50 17.98 -3.37
CA ILE A 167 -8.98 17.01 -2.39
C ILE A 167 -10.47 16.78 -2.68
N SER A 168 -10.83 15.59 -3.16
CA SER A 168 -12.20 15.21 -3.53
C SER A 168 -12.96 14.52 -2.41
#